data_AF-A0A7J4KGY6-F1
#
_entry.id   AF-A0A7J4KGY6-F1
#
_cell.length_a   1.000
_cell.length_b   1.000
_cell.length_c   1.000
_cell.angle_alpha   90.00
_cell.angle_beta   90.00
_cell.angle_gamma   90.00
#
_symmetry.space_group_name_H-M   'P 1'
#
loop_
_entity.id
_entity.type
_entity.pdbx_description
1 polymer ?
#
loop_
_entity_poly.entity_id
_entity_poly.type
_entity_poly.pdbx_seq_one_letter_code
_entity_poly.pdbx_strand_id
1 'polypeptide(L)' 'TLMLDWLGEKKPAMKLENAIAQVIKENKIRTYDVGGSNTTLDVAKEVAKKFDQL' A
#
# COMPACT_ATOMS: atom_id res chain seq x y z
N THR A 1 3.38 8.74 -0.40
CA THR A 1 3.59 9.09 -1.82
C THR A 1 4.01 10.54 -1.97
N LEU A 2 3.44 11.45 -1.17
CA LEU A 2 3.80 12.89 -1.11
C LEU A 2 5.31 13.18 -1.01
N MET A 3 6.08 12.42 -0.21
CA MET A 3 7.54 12.61 -0.15
C MET A 3 8.23 12.28 -1.49
N LEU A 4 7.83 11.18 -2.13
CA LEU A 4 8.36 10.81 -3.44
C LEU A 4 7.95 11.85 -4.50
N ASP A 5 6.71 12.33 -4.45
CA ASP A 5 6.25 13.40 -5.33
C ASP A 5 7.04 14.70 -5.13
N TRP A 6 7.33 15.06 -3.88
CA TRP A 6 8.17 16.22 -3.54
C TRP A 6 9.61 16.07 -4.07
N LEU A 7 10.18 14.86 -4.02
CA LEU A 7 11.49 14.54 -4.60
C LEU A 7 11.49 14.49 -6.14
N GLY A 8 10.33 14.63 -6.80
CA GLY A 8 10.18 14.51 -8.25
C GLY A 8 10.02 13.07 -8.75
N GLU A 9 9.98 12.09 -7.84
CA GLU A 9 9.84 10.65 -8.10
C GLU A 9 8.37 10.28 -8.36
N LYS A 10 7.75 10.88 -9.39
CA LYS A 10 6.31 10.79 -9.65
C LYS A 10 5.82 9.38 -10.00
N LYS A 11 6.60 8.64 -10.78
CA LYS A 11 6.26 7.26 -11.19
C LYS A 11 6.17 6.31 -10.00
N PRO A 12 7.22 6.18 -9.15
CA PRO A 12 7.13 5.32 -7.98
C PRO A 12 6.13 5.86 -6.94
N ALA A 13 5.93 7.18 -6.83
CA ALA A 13 4.88 7.75 -5.99
C ALA A 13 3.49 7.24 -6.38
N MET A 14 3.12 7.37 -7.65
CA MET A 14 1.82 6.92 -8.17
C MET A 14 1.66 5.41 -8.07
N LYS A 15 2.72 4.64 -8.38
CA LYS A 15 2.70 3.18 -8.29
C LYS A 15 2.48 2.70 -6.84
N LEU A 16 3.14 3.33 -5.87
CA LEU A 16 2.93 3.04 -4.45
C LEU A 16 1.53 3.44 -3.99
N GLU A 17 0.99 4.56 -4.46
CA GLU A 17 -0.38 4.98 -4.15
C GLU A 17 -1.41 3.95 -4.61
N ASN A 18 -1.27 3.50 -5.86
CA ASN A 18 -2.16 2.51 -6.44
C ASN A 18 -2.08 1.15 -5.72
N ALA A 19 -0.87 0.73 -5.33
CA ALA A 19 -0.68 -0.48 -4.55
C ALA A 19 -1.42 -0.42 -3.20
N ILE A 20 -1.26 0.68 -2.46
CA ILE A 20 -1.95 0.89 -1.18
C ILE A 20 -3.47 0.94 -1.38
N ALA A 21 -3.94 1.70 -2.37
CA ALA A 21 -5.36 1.83 -2.68
C ALA A 21 -5.98 0.47 -3.04
N GLN A 22 -5.26 -0.39 -3.78
CA GLN A 22 -5.73 -1.72 -4.12
C GLN A 22 -5.85 -2.62 -2.88
N VAL A 23 -4.88 -2.62 -1.97
CA VAL A 23 -4.96 -3.41 -0.72
C VAL A 23 -6.18 -3.01 0.10
N ILE A 24 -6.41 -1.69 0.24
CA ILE A 24 -7.58 -1.16 0.97
C ILE A 24 -8.88 -1.55 0.26
N LYS A 25 -8.94 -1.38 -1.07
CA LYS A 25 -10.12 -1.74 -1.87
C LYS A 25 -10.47 -3.23 -1.79
N GLU A 26 -9.47 -4.10 -1.76
CA GLU A 26 -9.68 -5.54 -1.61
C GLU A 26 -10.20 -5.91 -0.22
N ASN A 27 -9.88 -5.12 0.80
CA ASN A 27 -10.38 -5.28 2.16
C ASN A 27 -10.17 -6.71 2.72
N LYS A 28 -9.04 -7.35 2.37
CA LYS A 28 -8.68 -8.71 2.80
C LYS A 28 -7.62 -8.73 3.90
N ILE A 29 -6.58 -7.91 3.74
CA ILE A 29 -5.46 -7.80 4.68
C ILE A 29 -5.53 -6.43 5.33
N ARG A 30 -5.85 -6.37 6.62
CA ARG A 30 -6.02 -5.11 7.36
C ARG A 30 -5.81 -5.29 8.86
N THR A 31 -5.34 -4.24 9.52
CA THR A 31 -5.03 -4.22 10.96
C THR A 31 -6.26 -4.02 11.82
N TYR A 32 -6.11 -4.21 13.13
CA TYR A 32 -7.22 -4.18 14.10
C TYR A 32 -7.94 -2.83 14.17
N ASP A 33 -7.21 -1.72 13.97
CA ASP A 33 -7.73 -0.35 13.98
C ASP A 33 -8.73 -0.07 12.85
N VAL A 34 -8.69 -0.87 11.78
CA VAL A 34 -9.62 -0.80 10.65
C VAL A 34 -10.50 -2.05 10.55
N GLY A 35 -10.74 -2.74 11.67
CA GLY A 35 -11.67 -3.87 11.74
C GLY A 35 -11.10 -5.18 11.17
N GLY A 36 -9.79 -5.34 11.23
CA GLY A 36 -9.05 -6.52 10.81
C GLY A 36 -8.43 -7.31 11.95
N SER A 37 -7.63 -8.31 11.58
CA SER A 37 -6.84 -9.11 12.53
C SER A 37 -5.42 -9.36 12.05
N ASN A 38 -5.00 -8.74 10.93
CA ASN A 38 -3.66 -8.90 10.40
C ASN A 38 -2.66 -8.00 11.15
N THR A 39 -1.39 -8.38 11.09
CA THR A 39 -0.31 -7.56 11.66
C THR A 39 0.09 -6.43 10.71
N THR A 40 0.77 -5.41 11.22
CA THR A 40 1.37 -4.36 10.40
C THR A 40 2.31 -4.93 9.33
N LEU A 41 3.04 -6.00 9.65
CA LEU A 41 3.95 -6.64 8.72
C LEU A 41 3.21 -7.35 7.57
N ASP A 42 2.04 -7.92 7.84
CA ASP A 42 1.22 -8.55 6.81
C ASP A 42 0.70 -7.51 5.80
N VAL A 43 0.23 -6.36 6.30
CA VAL A 43 -0.19 -5.24 5.44
C VAL A 43 0.98 -4.74 4.60
N ALA A 44 2.16 -4.56 5.20
CA ALA A 44 3.36 -4.12 4.47
C ALA A 44 3.77 -5.11 3.36
N LYS A 45 3.75 -6.42 3.65
CA LYS A 45 4.03 -7.46 2.65
C LYS A 45 3.02 -7.45 1.51
N GLU A 46 1.74 -7.29 1.82
CA GLU A 46 0.70 -7.25 0.77
C GLU A 46 0.85 -5.99 -0.10
N VAL A 47 1.16 -4.83 0.48
CA VAL A 47 1.44 -3.61 -0.29
C VAL A 47 2.66 -3.79 -1.19
N ALA A 48 3.76 -4.37 -0.67
CA ALA A 48 4.96 -4.64 -1.47
C ALA A 48 4.66 -5.60 -2.63
N LYS A 49 3.89 -6.66 -2.37
CA LYS A 49 3.43 -7.60 -3.41
C LYS A 49 2.59 -6.92 -4.49
N LYS A 50 1.63 -6.05 -4.12
CA LYS A 50 0.85 -5.29 -5.11
C LYS A 50 1.74 -4.32 -5.90
N PHE A 51 2.71 -3.71 -5.24
CA PHE A 51 3.68 -2.84 -5.88
C PHE A 51 4.48 -3.59 -6.94
N ASP A 52 4.98 -4.80 -6.69
CA ASP A 52 5.72 -5.57 -7.69
C ASP A 52 4.88 -6.03 -8.88
N GLN A 53 3.55 -6.12 -8.72
CA GLN A 53 2.61 -6.57 -9.74
C GLN A 53 2.11 -5.45 -10.68
N LEU A 54 2.29 -4.19 -10.31
CA LEU A 54 1.89 -2.99 -11.07
C LEU A 54 3.03 -2.44 -11.94
#